data_AF-A0A6V7K4R2-F1
#
_entry.id   AF-A0A6V7K4R2-F1
#
_cell.length_a   1.000
_cell.length_b   1.000
_cell.length_c   1.000
_cell.angle_alpha   90.00
_cell.angle_beta   90.00
_cell.angle_gamma   90.00
#
_symmetry.space_group_name_H-M   'P 1'
#
loop_
_entity.id
_entity.type
_entity.pdbx_description
1 polymer ?
#
loop_
_entity_poly.entity_id
_entity_poly.type
_entity_poly.pdbx_seq_one_letter_code
_entity_poly.pdbx_strand_id
1 'polypeptide(L)'
;EIKLKKTKRKSTRSSQCLNFDTYLESFVQRYKFNGQQLVDTEKIRNLWQEHEHKRHTAEIYTGLQLMLQATAEFLVLADRKQWLIEQGYSARILAVLDKKLSPRCHAIVSAKNNN
;
A
#
# COMPACT_ATOMS: atom_id res chain seq x y z
N GLU A 1 9.43 20.59 -5.73
CA GLU A 1 9.10 19.16 -5.53
C GLU A 1 9.63 18.72 -4.16
N ILE A 2 8.78 18.16 -3.30
CA ILE A 2 9.19 17.71 -1.96
C ILE A 2 9.77 16.30 -2.09
N LYS A 3 11.06 16.12 -1.77
CA LYS A 3 11.76 14.83 -1.87
C LYS A 3 11.89 14.17 -0.50
N LEU A 4 11.12 13.11 -0.30
CA LEU A 4 11.20 12.27 0.89
C LEU A 4 12.16 11.10 0.65
N LYS A 5 13.25 11.04 1.41
CA LYS A 5 14.22 9.94 1.36
C LYS A 5 14.19 9.12 2.63
N LYS A 6 13.87 7.84 2.50
CA LYS A 6 13.93 6.86 3.60
C LYS A 6 15.39 6.46 3.87
N THR A 7 15.83 6.54 5.12
CA THR A 7 17.21 6.23 5.52
C THR A 7 17.40 4.77 5.94
N LYS A 8 16.32 4.08 6.36
CA LYS A 8 16.35 2.68 6.79
C LYS A 8 15.48 1.80 5.88
N ARG A 9 15.87 0.54 5.67
CA ARG A 9 15.10 -0.43 4.85
C ARG A 9 13.65 -0.58 5.34
N LYS A 10 13.45 -0.71 6.66
CA LYS A 10 12.14 -0.88 7.29
C LYS A 10 11.63 0.44 7.88
N SER A 11 10.34 0.71 7.71
CA SER A 11 9.68 1.86 8.35
C SER A 11 9.50 1.60 9.85
N THR A 12 8.97 2.59 10.55
CA THR A 12 8.45 2.46 11.91
C THR A 12 7.40 1.35 11.96
N ARG A 13 7.46 0.50 13.00
CA ARG A 13 6.53 -0.62 13.20
C ARG A 13 5.55 -0.28 14.32
N SER A 14 4.30 -0.73 14.19
CA SER A 14 3.28 -0.56 15.24
C SER A 14 3.76 -1.12 16.59
N SER A 15 4.40 -2.29 16.61
CA SER A 15 4.97 -2.88 17.83
C SER A 15 6.06 -2.07 18.53
N GLN A 16 6.57 -1.00 17.88
CA GLN A 16 7.63 -0.13 18.40
C GLN A 16 7.08 1.25 18.82
N CYS A 17 5.77 1.48 18.68
CA CYS A 17 5.14 2.76 18.96
C CYS A 17 3.97 2.53 19.90
N LEU A 18 4.08 3.08 21.11
CA LEU A 18 3.02 3.03 22.13
C LEU A 18 1.96 4.11 21.88
N ASN A 19 2.37 5.22 21.28
CA ASN A 19 1.55 6.40 21.03
C ASN A 19 2.07 7.17 19.80
N PHE A 20 1.37 8.25 19.44
CA PHE A 20 1.74 9.06 18.29
C PHE A 20 3.11 9.74 18.44
N ASP A 21 3.48 10.18 19.65
CA ASP A 21 4.78 10.84 19.87
C ASP A 21 5.96 9.90 19.64
N THR A 22 5.91 8.69 20.18
CA THR A 22 6.93 7.65 19.94
C THR A 22 7.02 7.25 18.46
N TYR A 23 5.88 7.29 17.75
CA TYR A 23 5.84 7.14 16.30
C TYR A 23 6.55 8.31 15.59
N LEU A 24 6.25 9.55 15.96
CA LEU A 24 6.79 10.75 15.33
C LEU A 24 8.30 10.85 15.49
N GLU A 25 8.82 10.58 16.69
CA GLU A 25 10.27 10.52 16.96
C GLU A 25 10.94 9.45 16.09
N SER A 26 10.36 8.25 16.06
CA SER A 26 10.86 7.15 15.21
C SER A 26 10.82 7.49 13.72
N PHE A 27 9.79 8.23 13.28
CA PHE A 27 9.63 8.68 11.91
C PHE A 27 10.70 9.70 11.54
N VAL A 28 10.90 10.75 12.34
CA VAL A 28 11.88 11.82 12.09
C VAL A 28 13.30 11.29 11.95
N GLN A 29 13.67 10.23 12.69
CA GLN A 29 14.99 9.59 12.57
C GLN A 29 15.17 8.75 11.30
N ARG A 30 14.08 8.33 10.65
CA ARG A 30 14.08 7.36 9.54
C ARG A 30 13.86 7.99 8.18
N TYR A 31 13.53 9.28 8.14
CA TYR A 31 13.20 10.00 6.93
C TYR A 31 13.93 11.34 6.87
N LYS A 32 14.42 11.68 5.67
CA LYS A 32 14.98 12.99 5.34
C LYS A 32 14.09 13.68 4.33
N PHE A 33 13.72 14.92 4.60
CA PHE A 33 12.94 15.78 3.70
C PHE A 33 13.91 16.75 3.02
N ASN A 34 13.98 16.71 1.69
CA ASN A 34 14.91 17.51 0.90
C ASN A 34 16.38 17.40 1.36
N GLY A 35 16.77 16.23 1.87
CA GLY A 35 18.11 15.98 2.40
C GLY A 35 18.33 16.41 3.86
N GLN A 36 17.38 17.14 4.46
CA GLN A 36 17.42 17.59 5.84
C GLN A 36 16.55 16.71 6.75
N GLN A 37 16.84 16.73 8.05
CA GLN A 37 15.98 16.11 9.05
C GLN A 37 14.77 17.03 9.31
N LEU A 38 13.61 16.44 9.58
CA LEU A 38 12.42 17.22 9.88
C LEU A 38 12.55 17.83 11.28
N VAL A 39 12.67 19.16 11.35
CA VAL A 39 12.93 19.90 12.61
C VAL A 39 11.63 20.35 13.28
N ASP A 40 10.62 20.76 12.50
CA ASP A 40 9.34 21.25 13.00
C ASP A 40 8.33 20.11 13.17
N THR A 41 8.40 19.45 14.32
CA THR A 41 7.44 18.38 14.71
C THR A 41 6.17 18.92 15.36
N GLU A 42 6.16 20.17 15.80
CA GLU A 42 5.01 20.75 16.51
C GLU A 42 3.80 20.89 15.61
N LYS A 43 4.00 21.37 14.36
CA LYS A 43 2.90 21.40 13.37
C LYS A 43 2.28 20.03 13.14
N ILE A 44 3.09 18.97 13.13
CA ILE A 44 2.61 17.60 12.94
C ILE A 44 1.81 17.13 14.16
N ARG A 45 2.25 17.48 15.38
CA ARG A 45 1.48 17.19 16.60
C ARG A 45 0.16 17.94 16.63
N ASN A 46 0.14 19.21 16.25
CA ASN A 46 -1.08 20.01 16.22
C ASN A 46 -2.09 19.43 15.22
N LEU A 47 -1.64 19.06 14.02
CA LEU A 47 -2.48 18.39 13.02
C LEU A 47 -3.01 17.03 13.51
N TRP A 48 -2.19 16.28 14.24
CA TRP A 48 -2.64 15.03 14.86
C TRP A 48 -3.76 15.29 15.86
N GLN A 49 -3.56 16.22 16.80
CA GLN A 49 -4.55 16.57 17.82
C GLN A 49 -5.87 17.07 17.20
N GLU A 50 -5.78 17.91 16.16
CA GLU A 50 -6.95 18.44 15.45
C GLU A 50 -7.79 17.32 14.81
N HIS A 51 -7.16 16.26 14.33
CA HIS A 51 -7.81 15.20 13.54
C HIS A 51 -7.87 13.84 14.24
N GLU A 52 -7.42 13.74 15.48
CA GLU A 52 -7.38 12.48 16.24
C GLU A 52 -8.77 11.82 16.34
N HIS A 53 -9.83 12.64 16.44
CA HIS A 53 -11.22 12.16 16.45
C HIS A 53 -11.60 11.37 15.19
N LYS A 54 -10.97 11.62 14.04
CA LYS A 54 -11.21 10.91 12.77
C LYS A 54 -10.51 9.56 12.71
N ARG A 55 -9.60 9.26 13.65
CA ARG A 55 -8.80 8.02 13.65
C ARG A 55 -9.69 6.78 13.61
N HIS A 56 -10.73 6.74 14.44
CA HIS A 56 -11.62 5.59 14.51
C HIS A 56 -12.35 5.34 13.18
N THR A 57 -12.83 6.41 12.53
CA THR A 57 -13.45 6.31 11.20
C THR A 57 -12.46 5.82 10.15
N ALA A 58 -11.23 6.32 10.18
CA ALA A 58 -10.17 5.88 9.28
C ALA A 58 -9.81 4.39 9.48
N GLU A 59 -9.82 3.90 10.72
CA GLU A 59 -9.60 2.49 11.06
C GLU A 59 -10.71 1.60 10.49
N ILE A 60 -11.98 1.97 10.69
CA ILE A 60 -13.12 1.23 10.13
C ILE A 60 -13.04 1.20 8.60
N TYR A 61 -12.83 2.36 7.98
CA TYR A 61 -12.71 2.46 6.53
C TYR A 61 -11.57 1.60 5.99
N THR A 62 -10.39 1.66 6.62
CA THR A 62 -9.23 0.86 6.23
C THR A 62 -9.50 -0.63 6.42
N GLY A 63 -10.17 -1.02 7.51
CA GLY A 63 -10.57 -2.41 7.75
C GLY A 63 -11.51 -2.93 6.67
N LEU A 64 -12.56 -2.17 6.35
CA LEU A 64 -13.49 -2.50 5.27
C LEU A 64 -12.78 -2.60 3.91
N GLN A 65 -11.90 -1.63 3.60
CA GLN A 65 -11.10 -1.66 2.38
C GLN A 65 -10.27 -2.93 2.30
N LEU A 66 -9.55 -3.31 3.37
CA LEU A 66 -8.71 -4.51 3.37
C LEU A 66 -9.51 -5.81 3.19
N MET A 67 -10.74 -5.87 3.73
CA MET A 67 -11.62 -7.03 3.55
C MET A 67 -12.15 -7.15 2.12
N LEU A 68 -12.53 -6.02 1.51
CA LEU A 68 -13.15 -6.01 0.17
C LEU A 68 -12.11 -6.03 -0.96
N GLN A 69 -10.91 -5.50 -0.72
CA GLN A 69 -9.90 -5.29 -1.75
C GLN A 69 -9.55 -6.57 -2.50
N ALA A 70 -9.37 -7.70 -1.79
CA ALA A 70 -8.98 -8.95 -2.44
C ALA A 70 -10.07 -9.49 -3.39
N THR A 71 -11.33 -9.46 -2.93
CA THR A 71 -12.49 -9.90 -3.73
C THR A 71 -12.70 -8.99 -4.93
N ALA A 72 -12.60 -7.67 -4.74
CA ALA A 72 -12.75 -6.70 -5.82
C ALA A 72 -11.65 -6.85 -6.88
N GLU A 73 -10.39 -6.99 -6.46
CA GLU A 73 -9.26 -7.25 -7.36
C GLU A 73 -9.45 -8.56 -8.13
N PHE A 74 -9.91 -9.62 -7.46
CA PHE A 74 -10.16 -10.91 -8.10
C PHE A 74 -11.32 -10.84 -9.12
N LEU A 75 -12.39 -10.11 -8.81
CA LEU A 75 -13.52 -9.95 -9.74
C LEU A 75 -13.07 -9.32 -11.06
N VAL A 76 -12.24 -8.28 -11.01
CA VAL A 76 -11.66 -7.64 -12.19
C VAL A 76 -10.77 -8.61 -12.98
N LEU A 77 -9.99 -9.45 -12.29
CA LEU A 77 -9.16 -10.46 -12.94
C LEU A 77 -9.98 -11.56 -13.61
N ALA A 78 -11.06 -12.00 -12.96
CA ALA A 78 -11.97 -13.01 -13.48
C ALA A 78 -12.70 -12.51 -14.74
N ASP A 79 -13.20 -11.28 -14.70
CA ASP A 79 -13.82 -10.61 -15.85
C ASP A 79 -12.86 -10.56 -17.06
N ARG A 80 -11.65 -10.06 -16.86
CA ARG A 80 -10.63 -9.99 -17.92
C ARG A 80 -10.21 -11.36 -18.46
N LYS A 81 -10.13 -12.37 -17.58
CA LYS A 81 -9.86 -13.75 -17.99
C LYS A 81 -10.99 -14.27 -18.88
N GLN A 82 -12.24 -14.02 -18.48
CA GLN A 82 -13.42 -14.46 -19.22
C GLN A 82 -13.47 -13.83 -20.61
N TRP A 83 -13.22 -12.52 -20.69
CA TRP A 83 -13.11 -11.82 -21.98
C TRP A 83 -12.07 -12.46 -22.91
N LEU A 84 -10.89 -12.81 -22.41
CA LEU A 84 -9.86 -13.48 -23.24
C LEU A 84 -10.30 -14.87 -23.74
N ILE A 85 -11.04 -15.62 -22.91
CA ILE A 85 -11.59 -16.92 -23.30
C ILE A 85 -12.64 -16.75 -24.40
N GLU A 86 -13.50 -15.73 -24.30
CA GLU A 86 -14.49 -15.39 -25.33
C GLU A 86 -13.85 -14.99 -26.66
N GLN A 87 -12.66 -14.37 -26.62
CA GLN A 87 -11.85 -14.08 -27.82
C GLN A 87 -11.11 -15.30 -28.39
N GLY A 88 -11.32 -16.50 -27.83
CA GLY A 88 -10.70 -17.74 -28.29
C GLY A 88 -9.28 -17.99 -27.76
N TYR A 89 -8.82 -17.21 -26.78
CA TYR A 89 -7.52 -17.42 -26.16
C TYR A 89 -7.62 -18.28 -24.90
N SER A 90 -6.64 -19.18 -24.70
CA SER A 90 -6.49 -19.84 -23.40
C SER A 90 -5.94 -18.83 -22.38
N ALA A 91 -6.57 -18.71 -21.20
CA ALA A 91 -6.16 -17.74 -20.18
C ALA A 91 -6.17 -18.33 -18.77
N ARG A 92 -5.12 -18.02 -17.98
CA ARG A 92 -4.98 -18.47 -16.59
C ARG A 92 -4.41 -17.35 -15.72
N ILE A 93 -4.94 -17.26 -14.50
CA ILE A 93 -4.49 -16.29 -13.49
C ILE A 93 -3.40 -16.95 -12.65
N LEU A 94 -2.25 -16.30 -12.53
CA LEU A 94 -1.11 -16.78 -11.74
C LEU A 94 -0.74 -15.74 -10.69
N ALA A 95 -0.48 -16.17 -9.46
CA ALA A 95 0.13 -15.32 -8.46
C ALA A 95 1.59 -15.06 -8.83
N VAL A 96 1.97 -13.80 -9.06
CA VAL A 96 3.33 -13.41 -9.43
C VAL A 96 4.04 -12.90 -8.20
N LEU A 97 4.90 -13.75 -7.64
CA LEU A 97 5.84 -13.38 -6.58
C LEU A 97 7.10 -12.72 -7.20
N ASP A 98 6.93 -11.61 -7.92
CA ASP A 98 8.07 -10.79 -8.36
C ASP A 98 8.44 -9.82 -7.23
N LYS A 99 9.74 -9.71 -6.89
CA LYS A 99 10.26 -8.79 -5.87
C LYS A 99 10.10 -7.31 -6.26
N LYS A 100 9.90 -7.00 -7.55
CA LYS A 100 9.64 -5.66 -8.09
C LYS A 100 8.14 -5.35 -8.25
N LEU A 101 7.29 -6.37 -8.26
CA LEU A 101 5.84 -6.20 -8.23
C LEU A 101 5.35 -6.35 -6.79
N SER A 102 4.20 -5.78 -6.49
CA SER A 102 3.59 -5.94 -5.17
C SER A 102 3.34 -7.43 -4.89
N PRO A 103 3.53 -7.93 -3.65
CA PRO A 103 3.20 -9.31 -3.26
C PRO A 103 1.74 -9.73 -3.52
N ARG A 104 0.89 -8.78 -3.92
CA ARG A 104 -0.53 -8.97 -4.28
C ARG A 104 -0.76 -9.13 -5.79
N CYS A 105 0.28 -9.06 -6.61
CA CYS A 105 0.12 -9.04 -8.06
C CYS A 105 -0.22 -10.42 -8.62
N HIS A 106 -1.42 -10.53 -9.16
CA HIS A 106 -1.79 -11.63 -10.04
C HIS A 106 -1.57 -11.18 -11.50
N ALA A 107 -1.08 -12.08 -12.34
CA ALA A 107 -0.97 -11.87 -13.78
C ALA A 107 -1.93 -12.79 -14.52
N ILE A 108 -2.51 -12.28 -15.61
CA ILE A 108 -3.22 -13.11 -16.57
C ILE A 108 -2.23 -13.50 -17.65
N VAL A 109 -1.96 -14.80 -17.78
CA VAL A 109 -1.12 -15.35 -18.83
C VAL A 109 -2.02 -16.01 -19.85
N SER A 110 -1.83 -15.64 -21.10
CA SER A 110 -2.54 -16.21 -22.24
C SER A 110 -1.55 -16.66 -23.30
N ALA A 111 -1.80 -17.83 -23.89
CA ALA A 111 -1.04 -18.34 -25.01
C ALA A 111 -1.88 -18.18 -26.28
N LYS A 112 -1.33 -17.48 -27.27
CA LYS A 112 -1.86 -17.47 -28.62
C LYS A 112 -1.42 -18.77 -29.31
N ASN A 113 -2.38 -19.65 -29.62
CA ASN A 113 -2.10 -20.77 -30.50
C ASN A 113 -1.88 -20.21 -31.90
N ASN A 114 -0.62 -20.15 -32.33
CA ASN A 114 -0.29 -19.96 -33.74
C ASN A 114 -0.48 -21.32 -34.42
N ASN A 115 -1.69 -21.58 -34.92
CA ASN A 115 -1.85 -22.49 -36.05
C ASN A 115 -1.38 -21.77 -37.32
#